data_AF-A0A1H5MKY4-F1
#
_entry.id   AF-A0A1H5MKY4-F1
#
_cell.length_a   1.000
_cell.length_b   1.000
_cell.length_c   1.000
_cell.angle_alpha   90.00
_cell.angle_beta   90.00
_cell.angle_gamma   90.00
#
_symmetry.space_group_name_H-M   'P 1'
#
loop_
_entity.id
_entity.type
_entity.pdbx_description
1 polymer ?
#
loop_
_entity_poly.entity_id
_entity_poly.type
_entity_poly.pdbx_seq_one_letter_code
_entity_poly.pdbx_strand_id
1 'polypeptide(L)'
;MERRVSARKVAHRRRIAGTLVAPGALGLAALLVTPWSNPGSPATTATALTAAASNACYDMVSIAVAGRGDTPRQGTHQMLVAPDGTTLPASYSSNYSSPWIDEVVNAPQQAVGGGSYAAVYVEYPANMDSYEDAVNAGVDNTETVMRSIHASCPDTKFSIVGYSEGADVARRVAMEVGNQDGEDGSYEILDPASVVGVVILADAGRDVGGGPFPGAENEFRSPDGFDLAYQSGQSGTPGRGALPGTSGSFGALDGKVASFCSEGDLTCSAPENIALLQLAINVGRQLNVDSLQKDGLTPATGQDLAVVLGQVALAAFADIQAQGDWMQSDETFLDVLVKVSDPAYKPGTVTTQTDTPTGPISSNKAVDLVYLPTKVRNEIIGFIEDNENTIQVAMSDPYQQTLGEGTGHHFDYWRDANVGNGKPLTSAQYSAAWLTHLAQEAEKGEQRVAATEPSTAKLAAASTKPAEVTTVAPTTTDSAKKPQLASSAVTASHTTSSTTTPTPTTTIATTSSPEPTTAAALVAETAVPASDPQTAAETSVTTTTAAKPTEIEESQSVTTTTPDVTTTPQPAAG
;
A
#
# COMPACT_ATOMS: atom_id res chain seq x y z
N MET A 1 61.19 11.74 61.51
CA MET A 1 59.97 10.93 61.28
C MET A 1 60.11 10.44 59.84
N GLU A 2 60.70 9.27 59.59
CA GLU A 2 60.07 7.93 59.67
C GLU A 2 58.93 7.74 58.65
N ARG A 3 58.83 6.66 57.87
CA ARG A 3 59.76 5.55 57.58
C ARG A 3 59.45 4.98 56.18
N ARG A 4 60.50 4.55 55.50
CA ARG A 4 60.56 3.60 54.35
C ARG A 4 59.76 2.31 54.67
N VAL A 5 59.26 1.47 53.74
CA VAL A 5 59.94 0.59 52.75
C VAL A 5 58.80 0.00 51.84
N SER A 6 58.83 0.03 50.49
CA SER A 6 59.36 -1.00 49.54
C SER A 6 58.69 -2.41 49.65
N ALA A 7 58.53 -3.26 48.62
CA ALA A 7 59.03 -3.26 47.22
C ALA A 7 58.28 -4.30 46.32
N ARG A 8 58.40 -4.18 44.98
CA ARG A 8 58.88 -5.20 43.98
C ARG A 8 58.46 -6.69 44.10
N LYS A 9 58.26 -7.50 43.03
CA LYS A 9 58.18 -7.35 41.54
C LYS A 9 57.93 -8.77 40.92
N VAL A 10 57.62 -8.85 39.61
CA VAL A 10 57.96 -9.95 38.64
C VAL A 10 57.12 -11.25 38.55
N ALA A 11 56.47 -11.42 37.37
CA ALA A 11 56.28 -12.63 36.53
C ALA A 11 55.56 -13.90 37.10
N HIS A 12 55.01 -14.83 36.29
CA HIS A 12 55.30 -15.20 34.89
C HIS A 12 54.11 -15.87 34.16
N ARG A 13 54.25 -16.16 32.85
CA ARG A 13 53.22 -16.72 31.94
C ARG A 13 52.95 -18.24 32.12
N ARG A 14 51.71 -18.67 31.83
CA ARG A 14 51.22 -19.88 31.07
C ARG A 14 49.68 -19.92 31.25
N ARG A 15 48.77 -19.91 30.25
CA ARG A 15 48.58 -20.54 28.93
C ARG A 15 48.13 -22.02 29.00
N ILE A 16 47.06 -22.35 28.23
CA ILE A 16 46.44 -23.68 27.98
C ILE A 16 45.50 -24.11 29.15
N ALA A 17 44.19 -24.39 29.06
CA ALA A 17 43.15 -24.65 28.04
C ALA A 17 42.53 -26.06 28.23
N GLY A 18 41.22 -26.19 28.00
CA GLY A 18 40.55 -27.46 27.67
C GLY A 18 39.49 -27.98 28.65
N THR A 19 38.27 -28.19 28.10
CA THR A 19 37.42 -29.41 28.26
C THR A 19 36.82 -29.78 29.64
N LEU A 20 35.67 -30.46 29.80
CA LEU A 20 34.53 -30.88 28.95
C LEU A 20 33.38 -31.38 29.89
N VAL A 21 32.12 -31.37 29.40
CA VAL A 21 31.03 -32.36 29.65
C VAL A 21 30.42 -32.53 31.07
N ALA A 22 29.19 -32.00 31.21
CA ALA A 22 27.93 -32.65 31.67
C ALA A 22 27.88 -33.42 33.02
N PRO A 23 26.81 -34.19 33.37
CA PRO A 23 25.36 -34.09 33.03
C PRO A 23 24.48 -34.01 34.31
N GLY A 24 23.15 -34.13 34.18
CA GLY A 24 22.33 -34.69 35.27
C GLY A 24 20.93 -34.09 35.49
N ALA A 25 19.90 -34.74 34.94
CA ALA A 25 18.52 -34.60 35.43
C ALA A 25 18.28 -35.56 36.60
N LEU A 26 17.41 -35.19 37.55
CA LEU A 26 16.57 -36.08 38.39
C LEU A 26 15.79 -35.24 39.43
N GLY A 27 14.56 -35.64 39.78
CA GLY A 27 13.90 -35.14 40.99
C GLY A 27 12.42 -34.75 40.91
N LEU A 28 11.54 -35.67 40.49
CA LEU A 28 10.11 -35.56 40.83
C LEU A 28 9.92 -35.80 42.34
N ALA A 29 9.40 -34.81 43.06
CA ALA A 29 8.95 -34.96 44.44
C ALA A 29 7.67 -34.16 44.66
N ALA A 30 6.53 -34.85 44.72
CA ALA A 30 5.25 -34.25 45.04
C ALA A 30 5.17 -33.92 46.54
N LEU A 31 4.94 -32.65 46.88
CA LEU A 31 4.60 -32.21 48.23
C LEU A 31 3.20 -31.62 48.25
N LEU A 32 2.27 -32.35 48.87
CA LEU A 32 0.96 -31.84 49.23
C LEU A 32 1.13 -30.80 50.34
N VAL A 33 0.89 -29.53 50.03
CA VAL A 33 0.79 -28.46 51.01
C VAL A 33 -0.57 -27.79 50.83
N THR A 34 -1.46 -27.99 51.79
CA THR A 34 -2.71 -27.23 51.89
C THR A 34 -2.39 -25.83 52.44
N PRO A 35 -2.62 -24.74 51.70
CA PRO A 35 -2.49 -23.40 52.26
C PRO A 35 -3.69 -23.12 53.17
N TRP A 36 -3.42 -22.79 54.44
CA TRP A 36 -4.41 -22.15 55.29
C TRP A 36 -4.76 -20.77 54.72
N SER A 37 -6.06 -20.47 54.67
CA SER A 37 -6.59 -19.18 54.25
C SER A 37 -6.17 -18.09 55.23
N ASN A 38 -5.22 -17.23 54.84
CA ASN A 38 -4.88 -16.03 55.59
C ASN A 38 -5.49 -14.82 54.86
N PRO A 39 -6.44 -14.07 55.47
CA PRO A 39 -7.09 -12.95 54.80
C PRO A 39 -6.21 -11.70 54.84
N GLY A 40 -6.10 -10.99 53.72
CA GLY A 40 -5.59 -9.61 53.70
C GLY A 40 -4.21 -9.43 53.08
N SER A 41 -4.17 -9.39 51.75
CA SER A 41 -3.61 -8.23 51.03
C SER A 41 -4.32 -8.17 49.68
N PRO A 42 -4.91 -7.02 49.29
CA PRO A 42 -5.45 -6.90 47.95
C PRO A 42 -4.29 -6.97 46.98
N ALA A 43 -4.27 -8.01 46.14
CA ALA A 43 -3.54 -7.92 44.88
C ALA A 43 -4.12 -6.69 44.17
N THR A 44 -3.28 -5.70 43.86
CA THR A 44 -3.68 -4.58 43.01
C THR A 44 -4.10 -5.17 41.68
N THR A 45 -5.41 -5.24 41.49
CA THR A 45 -6.02 -5.93 40.38
C THR A 45 -5.60 -5.24 39.09
N ALA A 46 -5.11 -6.03 38.14
CA ALA A 46 -5.44 -5.78 36.75
C ALA A 46 -6.96 -5.99 36.62
N THR A 47 -7.73 -4.99 37.03
CA THR A 47 -9.19 -4.99 36.90
C THR A 47 -9.46 -4.89 35.41
N ALA A 48 -9.68 -6.06 34.79
CA ALA A 48 -10.18 -6.29 33.44
C ALA A 48 -10.40 -5.02 32.59
N LEU A 49 -9.37 -4.58 31.86
CA LEU A 49 -9.52 -3.68 30.70
C LEU A 49 -10.11 -4.48 29.53
N THR A 50 -11.28 -5.04 29.75
CA THR A 50 -12.03 -5.80 28.76
C THR A 50 -13.49 -5.37 28.84
N ALA A 51 -14.01 -4.87 27.74
CA ALA A 51 -15.44 -4.68 27.54
C ALA A 51 -15.97 -6.02 27.04
N ALA A 52 -17.12 -6.46 27.51
CA ALA A 52 -17.91 -7.36 26.67
C ALA A 52 -18.08 -6.66 25.32
N ALA A 53 -17.85 -7.38 24.21
CA ALA A 53 -18.62 -7.09 23.00
C ALA A 53 -20.08 -7.17 23.49
N SER A 54 -20.74 -6.02 23.57
CA SER A 54 -21.94 -5.91 24.37
C SER A 54 -22.97 -6.91 23.87
N ASN A 55 -23.73 -7.54 24.78
CA ASN A 55 -24.91 -8.33 24.40
C ASN A 55 -25.99 -7.48 23.67
N ALA A 56 -25.75 -6.18 23.50
CA ALA A 56 -26.41 -5.34 22.51
C ALA A 56 -25.77 -5.55 21.13
N CYS A 57 -26.52 -6.23 20.26
CA CYS A 57 -26.29 -6.16 18.82
C CYS A 57 -26.61 -4.77 18.29
N TYR A 58 -25.90 -4.35 17.25
CA TYR A 58 -26.14 -3.10 16.53
C TYR A 58 -26.63 -3.43 15.13
N ASP A 59 -27.51 -2.61 14.56
CA ASP A 59 -27.97 -2.77 13.18
C ASP A 59 -26.78 -2.63 12.20
N MET A 60 -25.84 -1.75 12.51
CA MET A 60 -24.58 -1.58 11.78
C MET A 60 -23.37 -1.36 12.69
N VAL A 61 -22.22 -1.94 12.32
CA VAL A 61 -20.91 -1.70 12.96
C VAL A 61 -19.88 -1.27 11.91
N SER A 62 -19.25 -0.12 12.11
CA SER A 62 -18.03 0.24 11.35
C SER A 62 -16.80 -0.41 11.96
N ILE A 63 -16.07 -1.15 11.13
CA ILE A 63 -14.76 -1.71 11.41
C ILE A 63 -13.71 -0.73 10.87
N ALA A 64 -12.99 -0.08 11.79
CA ALA A 64 -12.03 0.96 11.50
C ALA A 64 -10.60 0.39 11.56
N VAL A 65 -9.85 0.52 10.47
CA VAL A 65 -8.44 0.13 10.38
C VAL A 65 -7.61 1.37 10.03
N ALA A 66 -7.03 1.96 11.07
CA ALA A 66 -6.23 3.18 10.95
C ALA A 66 -4.77 2.88 10.53
N GLY A 67 -4.02 3.94 10.27
CA GLY A 67 -2.68 3.87 9.69
C GLY A 67 -1.58 3.45 10.67
N ARG A 68 -0.33 3.49 10.19
CA ARG A 68 0.87 3.14 10.95
C ARG A 68 0.94 3.86 12.30
N GLY A 69 1.07 3.09 13.38
CA GLY A 69 1.14 3.57 14.76
C GLY A 69 -0.19 4.04 15.36
N ASP A 70 -1.28 4.06 14.60
CA ASP A 70 -2.60 4.59 14.99
C ASP A 70 -3.58 3.45 15.28
N THR A 71 -3.26 2.58 16.24
CA THR A 71 -4.14 1.48 16.66
C THR A 71 -4.37 1.44 18.17
N PRO A 72 -5.50 0.86 18.62
CA PRO A 72 -5.60 0.36 19.99
C PRO A 72 -4.49 -0.66 20.28
N ARG A 73 -4.28 -0.93 21.57
CA ARG A 73 -3.23 -1.83 22.09
C ARG A 73 -3.73 -2.55 23.33
N GLN A 74 -3.58 -3.87 23.37
CA GLN A 74 -3.97 -4.67 24.53
C GLN A 74 -3.21 -4.21 25.79
N GLY A 75 -3.90 -4.06 26.91
CA GLY A 75 -3.32 -3.62 28.18
C GLY A 75 -3.19 -2.10 28.35
N THR A 76 -3.27 -1.32 27.26
CA THR A 76 -3.43 0.15 27.31
C THR A 76 -4.88 0.57 27.12
N HIS A 77 -5.57 -0.06 26.17
CA HIS A 77 -6.95 0.22 25.82
C HIS A 77 -7.86 -0.94 26.22
N GLN A 78 -9.17 -0.66 26.39
CA GLN A 78 -10.15 -1.69 26.71
C GLN A 78 -10.50 -2.48 25.43
N MET A 79 -10.07 -3.74 25.37
CA MET A 79 -10.38 -4.62 24.24
C MET A 79 -11.83 -5.15 24.31
N LEU A 80 -12.39 -5.51 23.16
CA LEU A 80 -13.64 -6.27 23.05
C LEU A 80 -13.46 -7.72 23.55
N VAL A 81 -14.56 -8.35 23.96
CA VAL A 81 -14.59 -9.74 24.42
C VAL A 81 -15.82 -10.45 23.87
N ALA A 82 -15.61 -11.55 23.16
CA ALA A 82 -16.67 -12.40 22.64
C ALA A 82 -17.48 -13.08 23.78
N PRO A 83 -18.70 -13.58 23.53
CA PRO A 83 -19.55 -14.16 24.58
C PRO A 83 -18.97 -15.34 25.36
N ASP A 84 -17.96 -16.02 24.82
CA ASP A 84 -17.21 -17.13 25.45
C ASP A 84 -16.10 -16.65 26.42
N GLY A 85 -15.81 -15.35 26.45
CA GLY A 85 -14.72 -14.75 27.23
C GLY A 85 -13.43 -14.52 26.43
N THR A 86 -13.39 -14.86 25.14
CA THR A 86 -12.22 -14.64 24.27
C THR A 86 -12.05 -13.15 23.98
N THR A 87 -10.86 -12.61 24.28
CA THR A 87 -10.52 -11.22 23.92
C THR A 87 -10.34 -11.11 22.41
N LEU A 88 -10.99 -10.11 21.78
CA LEU A 88 -10.87 -9.83 20.36
C LEU A 88 -9.85 -8.70 20.12
N PRO A 89 -9.14 -8.69 18.98
CA PRO A 89 -8.18 -7.65 18.62
C PRO A 89 -8.88 -6.38 18.12
N ALA A 90 -9.74 -5.79 18.96
CA ALA A 90 -10.40 -4.52 18.67
C ALA A 90 -10.82 -3.78 19.94
N SER A 91 -11.07 -2.47 19.82
CA SER A 91 -11.60 -1.61 20.88
C SER A 91 -12.75 -0.73 20.35
N TYR A 92 -13.78 -0.47 21.17
CA TYR A 92 -14.82 0.50 20.81
C TYR A 92 -14.26 1.92 20.65
N SER A 93 -14.87 2.74 19.81
CA SER A 93 -14.52 4.17 19.66
C SER A 93 -14.72 5.02 20.92
N SER A 94 -15.42 4.50 21.94
CA SER A 94 -15.50 5.11 23.27
C SER A 94 -14.22 4.92 24.12
N ASN A 95 -13.32 4.03 23.69
CA ASN A 95 -12.09 3.65 24.41
C ASN A 95 -10.81 3.89 23.57
N TYR A 96 -10.95 4.11 22.27
CA TYR A 96 -9.87 4.46 21.35
C TYR A 96 -10.36 5.52 20.35
N SER A 97 -9.49 6.46 19.99
CA SER A 97 -9.79 7.53 19.04
C SER A 97 -8.59 7.71 18.11
N SER A 98 -8.84 7.66 16.80
CA SER A 98 -7.85 7.95 15.75
C SER A 98 -7.93 9.43 15.37
N PRO A 99 -6.83 10.18 15.32
CA PRO A 99 -6.85 11.57 14.86
C PRO A 99 -7.21 11.71 13.36
N TRP A 100 -7.24 10.62 12.62
CA TRP A 100 -7.52 10.59 11.18
C TRP A 100 -8.96 10.15 10.89
N ILE A 101 -9.34 8.93 11.29
CA ILE A 101 -10.61 8.34 10.84
C ILE A 101 -11.78 8.52 11.83
N ASP A 102 -11.59 9.10 13.01
CA ASP A 102 -12.68 9.34 13.98
C ASP A 102 -13.86 10.12 13.39
N GLU A 103 -13.60 11.20 12.64
CA GLU A 103 -14.63 12.02 12.00
C GLU A 103 -15.48 11.19 11.03
N VAL A 104 -14.85 10.26 10.32
CA VAL A 104 -15.49 9.39 9.33
C VAL A 104 -16.30 8.30 10.01
N VAL A 105 -15.68 7.54 10.93
CA VAL A 105 -16.31 6.34 11.51
C VAL A 105 -17.26 6.63 12.67
N ASN A 106 -17.23 7.81 13.29
CA ASN A 106 -18.19 8.15 14.34
C ASN A 106 -19.35 9.05 13.86
N ALA A 107 -19.30 9.57 12.62
CA ALA A 107 -20.37 10.39 12.05
C ALA A 107 -21.78 9.78 12.18
N PRO A 108 -22.01 8.46 11.94
CA PRO A 108 -23.35 7.89 12.02
C PRO A 108 -23.95 7.88 13.43
N GLN A 109 -23.12 7.94 14.48
CA GLN A 109 -23.53 7.75 15.88
C GLN A 109 -24.54 8.80 16.38
N GLN A 110 -24.57 9.98 15.76
CA GLN A 110 -25.52 11.06 16.10
C GLN A 110 -26.76 11.09 15.20
N ALA A 111 -26.81 10.24 14.17
CA ALA A 111 -27.78 10.29 13.09
C ALA A 111 -28.77 9.11 13.07
N VAL A 112 -28.59 8.13 13.97
CA VAL A 112 -29.48 6.97 14.21
C VAL A 112 -29.79 6.82 15.70
N GLY A 113 -30.72 5.93 16.03
CA GLY A 113 -31.11 5.57 17.39
C GLY A 113 -29.99 4.96 18.24
N GLY A 114 -30.09 5.18 19.55
CA GLY A 114 -29.17 4.58 20.51
C GLY A 114 -29.31 3.06 20.53
N GLY A 115 -28.27 2.36 20.07
CA GLY A 115 -28.26 0.91 19.88
C GLY A 115 -28.23 0.47 18.41
N SER A 116 -28.45 1.36 17.44
CA SER A 116 -28.41 1.01 16.01
C SER A 116 -27.01 1.04 15.41
N TYR A 117 -26.06 1.77 16.00
CA TYR A 117 -24.72 1.94 15.47
C TYR A 117 -23.60 1.83 16.51
N ALA A 118 -22.48 1.20 16.12
CA ALA A 118 -21.20 1.26 16.81
C ALA A 118 -20.02 1.41 15.84
N ALA A 119 -18.89 1.90 16.34
CA ALA A 119 -17.61 1.86 15.65
C ALA A 119 -16.57 1.13 16.52
N VAL A 120 -15.74 0.30 15.90
CA VAL A 120 -14.68 -0.46 16.54
C VAL A 120 -13.38 -0.30 15.75
N TYR A 121 -12.27 -0.13 16.46
CA TYR A 121 -10.93 -0.02 15.90
C TYR A 121 -10.21 -1.36 16.03
N VAL A 122 -9.64 -1.84 14.93
CA VAL A 122 -8.86 -3.09 14.90
C VAL A 122 -7.47 -2.86 15.48
N GLU A 123 -7.02 -3.77 16.33
CA GLU A 123 -5.65 -3.85 16.80
C GLU A 123 -4.82 -4.68 15.83
N TYR A 124 -3.68 -4.15 15.37
CA TYR A 124 -2.73 -4.88 14.54
C TYR A 124 -1.31 -4.29 14.72
N PRO A 125 -0.24 -4.87 14.16
CA PRO A 125 1.11 -4.38 14.37
C PRO A 125 1.30 -2.91 13.97
N ALA A 126 0.68 -2.45 12.88
CA ALA A 126 0.66 -1.06 12.41
C ALA A 126 2.06 -0.45 12.34
N ASN A 127 2.97 -1.12 11.63
CA ASN A 127 4.40 -0.83 11.61
C ASN A 127 5.06 -1.30 10.31
N MET A 128 6.28 -0.82 10.08
CA MET A 128 7.13 -1.23 8.96
C MET A 128 8.33 -2.06 9.44
N ASP A 129 8.21 -2.79 10.56
CA ASP A 129 9.21 -3.79 10.95
C ASP A 129 9.20 -4.97 9.96
N SER A 130 8.01 -5.32 9.47
CA SER A 130 7.72 -6.18 8.31
C SER A 130 6.33 -5.81 7.79
N TYR A 131 6.27 -5.13 6.63
CA TYR A 131 5.02 -4.54 6.13
C TYR A 131 3.94 -5.59 5.85
N GLU A 132 4.31 -6.69 5.18
CA GLU A 132 3.34 -7.75 4.87
C GLU A 132 2.87 -8.49 6.13
N ASP A 133 3.73 -8.74 7.11
CA ASP A 133 3.30 -9.36 8.37
C ASP A 133 2.35 -8.44 9.16
N ALA A 134 2.60 -7.13 9.14
CA ALA A 134 1.71 -6.14 9.74
C ALA A 134 0.34 -6.11 9.04
N VAL A 135 0.31 -5.97 7.72
CA VAL A 135 -0.93 -5.93 6.94
C VAL A 135 -1.70 -7.23 7.03
N ASN A 136 -1.05 -8.39 6.88
CA ASN A 136 -1.73 -9.70 6.97
C ASN A 136 -2.32 -9.94 8.37
N ALA A 137 -1.60 -9.59 9.45
CA ALA A 137 -2.16 -9.63 10.80
C ALA A 137 -3.34 -8.66 10.98
N GLY A 138 -3.32 -7.52 10.27
CA GLY A 138 -4.46 -6.59 10.18
C GLY A 138 -5.68 -7.23 9.51
N VAL A 139 -5.49 -7.96 8.41
CA VAL A 139 -6.54 -8.70 7.70
C VAL A 139 -7.13 -9.76 8.64
N ASP A 140 -6.30 -10.68 9.15
CA ASP A 140 -6.69 -11.76 10.08
C ASP A 140 -7.49 -11.23 11.27
N ASN A 141 -7.04 -10.13 11.88
CA ASN A 141 -7.69 -9.52 13.04
C ASN A 141 -9.02 -8.85 12.69
N THR A 142 -9.09 -8.16 11.53
CA THR A 142 -10.33 -7.54 11.02
C THR A 142 -11.40 -8.60 10.81
N GLU A 143 -11.06 -9.69 10.11
CA GLU A 143 -11.98 -10.80 9.84
C GLU A 143 -12.39 -11.54 11.11
N THR A 144 -11.47 -11.72 12.05
CA THR A 144 -11.76 -12.35 13.35
C THR A 144 -12.77 -11.52 14.15
N VAL A 145 -12.64 -10.20 14.15
CA VAL A 145 -13.59 -9.28 14.80
C VAL A 145 -14.95 -9.33 14.09
N MET A 146 -14.99 -9.25 12.76
CA MET A 146 -16.23 -9.31 11.99
C MET A 146 -16.96 -10.65 12.19
N ARG A 147 -16.26 -11.79 12.10
CA ARG A 147 -16.80 -13.12 12.37
C ARG A 147 -17.36 -13.26 13.78
N SER A 148 -16.65 -12.76 14.79
CA SER A 148 -17.09 -12.86 16.18
C SER A 148 -18.34 -12.02 16.46
N ILE A 149 -18.42 -10.82 15.87
CA ILE A 149 -19.62 -9.98 15.94
C ILE A 149 -20.78 -10.68 15.21
N HIS A 150 -20.58 -11.13 13.97
CA HIS A 150 -21.63 -11.79 13.18
C HIS A 150 -22.14 -13.09 13.82
N ALA A 151 -21.26 -13.91 14.40
CA ALA A 151 -21.64 -15.12 15.12
C ALA A 151 -22.50 -14.84 16.38
N SER A 152 -22.35 -13.65 16.96
CA SER A 152 -23.15 -13.18 18.11
C SER A 152 -24.43 -12.45 17.67
N CYS A 153 -24.37 -11.78 16.52
CA CYS A 153 -25.38 -10.87 15.98
C CYS A 153 -25.50 -11.06 14.44
N PRO A 154 -26.21 -12.10 13.96
CA PRO A 154 -26.21 -12.45 12.53
C PRO A 154 -26.80 -11.38 11.60
N ASP A 155 -27.72 -10.56 12.11
CA ASP A 155 -28.37 -9.50 11.33
C ASP A 155 -27.52 -8.22 11.19
N THR A 156 -26.45 -8.08 11.99
CA THR A 156 -25.57 -6.89 11.98
C THR A 156 -24.91 -6.69 10.62
N LYS A 157 -25.00 -5.47 10.10
CA LYS A 157 -24.29 -5.02 8.90
C LYS A 157 -22.94 -4.40 9.23
N PHE A 158 -22.01 -4.48 8.30
CA PHE A 158 -20.66 -3.99 8.46
C PHE A 158 -20.32 -2.95 7.40
N SER A 159 -19.57 -1.93 7.81
CA SER A 159 -18.70 -1.19 6.90
C SER A 159 -17.26 -1.32 7.32
N ILE A 160 -16.35 -1.26 6.35
CA ILE A 160 -14.90 -1.32 6.58
C ILE A 160 -14.33 0.04 6.20
N VAL A 161 -13.51 0.65 7.06
CA VAL A 161 -12.93 1.98 6.83
C VAL A 161 -11.43 1.92 7.07
N GLY A 162 -10.65 2.04 5.99
CA GLY A 162 -9.19 1.99 6.02
C GLY A 162 -8.52 3.33 5.70
N TYR A 163 -7.40 3.62 6.34
CA TYR A 163 -6.52 4.74 6.00
C TYR A 163 -5.03 4.34 6.04
N SER A 164 -4.25 4.81 5.06
CA SER A 164 -2.79 4.60 5.00
C SER A 164 -2.44 3.09 4.96
N GLU A 165 -1.58 2.59 5.85
CA GLU A 165 -1.32 1.15 6.01
C GLU A 165 -2.62 0.33 6.23
N GLY A 166 -3.57 0.88 7.00
CA GLY A 166 -4.89 0.30 7.20
C GLY A 166 -5.81 0.36 5.96
N ALA A 167 -5.45 1.13 4.93
CA ALA A 167 -6.14 1.12 3.65
C ALA A 167 -5.83 -0.14 2.84
N ASP A 168 -4.59 -0.65 2.88
CA ASP A 168 -4.24 -1.94 2.28
C ASP A 168 -4.93 -3.09 3.02
N VAL A 169 -4.98 -3.04 4.37
CA VAL A 169 -5.78 -3.99 5.17
C VAL A 169 -7.26 -3.96 4.77
N ALA A 170 -7.89 -2.78 4.75
CA ALA A 170 -9.30 -2.65 4.37
C ALA A 170 -9.57 -3.11 2.94
N ARG A 171 -8.64 -2.86 2.01
CA ARG A 171 -8.70 -3.35 0.63
C ARG A 171 -8.65 -4.87 0.58
N ARG A 172 -7.66 -5.49 1.21
CA ARG A 172 -7.47 -6.94 1.21
C ARG A 172 -8.68 -7.64 1.83
N VAL A 173 -9.15 -7.21 3.01
CA VAL A 173 -10.38 -7.75 3.63
C VAL A 173 -11.60 -7.59 2.72
N ALA A 174 -11.76 -6.46 2.04
CA ALA A 174 -12.89 -6.27 1.11
C ALA A 174 -12.78 -7.16 -0.13
N MET A 175 -11.58 -7.36 -0.68
CA MET A 175 -11.35 -8.27 -1.80
C MET A 175 -11.51 -9.74 -1.39
N GLU A 176 -11.00 -10.13 -0.22
CA GLU A 176 -11.12 -11.48 0.32
C GLU A 176 -12.58 -11.80 0.61
N VAL A 177 -13.30 -10.94 1.35
CA VAL A 177 -14.76 -11.10 1.57
C VAL A 177 -15.52 -11.13 0.25
N GLY A 178 -15.26 -10.19 -0.66
CA GLY A 178 -16.04 -10.01 -1.89
C GLY A 178 -15.87 -11.10 -2.94
N ASN A 179 -14.74 -11.82 -2.95
CA ASN A 179 -14.42 -12.85 -3.95
C ASN A 179 -14.51 -14.30 -3.41
N GLN A 180 -15.12 -14.53 -2.24
CA GLN A 180 -15.34 -15.88 -1.70
C GLN A 180 -16.27 -16.72 -2.58
N ASP A 181 -15.96 -18.02 -2.70
CA ASP A 181 -16.88 -19.02 -3.24
C ASP A 181 -18.03 -19.29 -2.25
N GLY A 182 -19.22 -18.77 -2.56
CA GLY A 182 -20.44 -18.96 -1.75
C GLY A 182 -21.13 -20.32 -1.94
N GLU A 183 -20.39 -21.44 -1.92
CA GLU A 183 -20.98 -22.77 -2.12
C GLU A 183 -22.09 -23.06 -1.09
N ASP A 184 -23.26 -23.47 -1.59
CA ASP A 184 -24.51 -23.65 -0.83
C ASP A 184 -24.95 -22.46 0.07
N GLY A 185 -24.46 -21.24 -0.22
CA GLY A 185 -24.71 -20.05 0.59
C GLY A 185 -23.92 -20.01 1.90
N SER A 186 -22.89 -20.84 2.03
CA SER A 186 -21.90 -20.77 3.10
C SER A 186 -20.68 -19.96 2.65
N TYR A 187 -20.09 -19.20 3.56
CA TYR A 187 -18.93 -18.34 3.33
C TYR A 187 -17.90 -18.56 4.45
N GLU A 188 -16.61 -18.50 4.14
CA GLU A 188 -15.52 -18.76 5.10
C GLU A 188 -15.31 -17.61 6.09
N ILE A 189 -15.48 -16.38 5.60
CA ILE A 189 -15.27 -15.12 6.32
C ILE A 189 -16.64 -14.60 6.77
N LEU A 190 -17.46 -14.11 5.83
CA LEU A 190 -18.88 -13.76 6.04
C LEU A 190 -19.60 -13.58 4.69
N ASP A 191 -20.93 -13.59 4.71
CA ASP A 191 -21.74 -13.22 3.54
C ASP A 191 -21.42 -11.80 3.05
N PRO A 192 -20.99 -11.58 1.79
CA PRO A 192 -20.76 -10.25 1.22
C PRO A 192 -21.98 -9.31 1.29
N ALA A 193 -23.20 -9.84 1.41
CA ALA A 193 -24.41 -9.05 1.66
C ALA A 193 -24.51 -8.50 3.10
N SER A 194 -23.60 -8.89 3.99
CA SER A 194 -23.43 -8.28 5.32
C SER A 194 -22.47 -7.09 5.30
N VAL A 195 -21.62 -6.93 4.28
CA VAL A 195 -20.86 -5.68 4.06
C VAL A 195 -21.68 -4.74 3.18
N VAL A 196 -21.99 -3.56 3.72
CA VAL A 196 -22.86 -2.56 3.08
C VAL A 196 -22.09 -1.37 2.49
N GLY A 197 -20.83 -1.17 2.90
CA GLY A 197 -19.94 -0.18 2.29
C GLY A 197 -18.49 -0.30 2.76
N VAL A 198 -17.53 0.01 1.88
CA VAL A 198 -16.10 0.02 2.18
C VAL A 198 -15.54 1.39 1.81
N VAL A 199 -14.85 2.05 2.75
CA VAL A 199 -14.13 3.32 2.52
C VAL A 199 -12.65 3.06 2.62
N ILE A 200 -11.88 3.49 1.61
CA ILE A 200 -10.43 3.29 1.53
C ILE A 200 -9.81 4.67 1.25
N LEU A 201 -9.06 5.21 2.21
CA LEU A 201 -8.36 6.49 2.09
C LEU A 201 -6.87 6.24 1.87
N ALA A 202 -6.31 6.74 0.76
CA ALA A 202 -4.96 6.39 0.28
C ALA A 202 -4.81 4.92 -0.15
N ASP A 203 -5.73 4.45 -0.99
CA ASP A 203 -5.72 3.08 -1.55
C ASP A 203 -4.43 2.79 -2.35
N ALA A 204 -3.53 2.01 -1.74
CA ALA A 204 -2.25 1.63 -2.33
C ALA A 204 -2.37 0.58 -3.43
N GLY A 205 -3.52 -0.09 -3.58
CA GLY A 205 -3.80 -1.08 -4.62
C GLY A 205 -4.69 -0.58 -5.77
N ARG A 206 -5.02 0.72 -5.83
CA ARG A 206 -5.90 1.26 -6.89
C ARG A 206 -5.31 1.06 -8.29
N ASP A 207 -6.12 0.57 -9.21
CA ASP A 207 -5.79 0.51 -10.64
C ASP A 207 -5.60 1.90 -11.28
N VAL A 208 -4.94 1.91 -12.44
CA VAL A 208 -4.66 3.12 -13.21
C VAL A 208 -5.94 3.75 -13.76
N GLY A 209 -6.12 5.05 -13.53
CA GLY A 209 -7.22 5.84 -14.10
C GLY A 209 -8.64 5.52 -13.62
N GLY A 210 -8.82 4.49 -12.79
CA GLY A 210 -10.12 4.07 -12.26
C GLY A 210 -10.81 5.15 -11.43
N GLY A 211 -12.15 5.13 -11.42
CA GLY A 211 -12.94 6.05 -10.61
C GLY A 211 -12.87 5.75 -9.11
N PRO A 212 -13.19 6.74 -8.25
CA PRO A 212 -13.27 6.56 -6.80
C PRO A 212 -14.30 5.53 -6.33
N PHE A 213 -15.19 5.03 -7.19
CA PHE A 213 -16.18 4.00 -6.86
C PHE A 213 -16.04 2.75 -7.74
N PRO A 214 -15.03 1.89 -7.49
CA PRO A 214 -14.80 0.68 -8.27
C PRO A 214 -16.06 -0.18 -8.41
N GLY A 215 -16.39 -0.53 -9.66
CA GLY A 215 -17.53 -1.39 -10.00
C GLY A 215 -18.92 -0.76 -9.93
N ALA A 216 -19.06 0.49 -9.48
CA ALA A 216 -20.36 1.18 -9.44
C ALA A 216 -20.93 1.49 -10.84
N GLU A 217 -22.25 1.69 -10.95
CA GLU A 217 -22.91 2.12 -12.19
C GLU A 217 -22.32 3.43 -12.75
N ASN A 218 -21.77 4.28 -11.88
CA ASN A 218 -20.97 5.45 -12.25
C ASN A 218 -19.78 5.63 -11.31
N GLU A 219 -18.66 4.96 -11.64
CA GLU A 219 -17.41 4.95 -10.89
C GLU A 219 -16.84 6.34 -10.53
N PHE A 220 -17.23 7.40 -11.24
CA PHE A 220 -16.78 8.78 -10.99
C PHE A 220 -17.75 9.62 -10.15
N ARG A 221 -18.96 9.13 -9.86
CA ARG A 221 -20.05 9.94 -9.29
C ARG A 221 -20.37 9.56 -7.84
N SER A 222 -20.69 8.30 -7.57
CA SER A 222 -21.05 7.81 -6.24
C SER A 222 -21.03 6.26 -6.17
N PRO A 223 -20.99 5.66 -4.97
CA PRO A 223 -21.34 4.25 -4.78
C PRO A 223 -22.80 4.00 -5.18
N ASP A 224 -23.12 2.76 -5.54
CA ASP A 224 -24.47 2.39 -5.93
C ASP A 224 -25.45 2.63 -4.77
N GLY A 225 -26.67 3.08 -5.08
CA GLY A 225 -27.67 3.41 -4.06
C GLY A 225 -27.29 4.57 -3.13
N PHE A 226 -26.38 5.47 -3.52
CA PHE A 226 -26.14 6.73 -2.83
C PHE A 226 -26.20 7.92 -3.80
N ASP A 227 -27.27 8.71 -3.72
CA ASP A 227 -27.57 9.80 -4.68
C ASP A 227 -26.68 11.04 -4.52
N LEU A 228 -26.03 11.21 -3.35
CA LEU A 228 -25.10 12.31 -3.14
C LEU A 228 -23.83 12.01 -3.94
N ALA A 229 -23.47 12.93 -4.83
CA ALA A 229 -22.33 12.73 -5.71
C ALA A 229 -21.06 13.43 -5.22
N TYR A 230 -19.95 12.71 -5.32
CA TYR A 230 -18.62 13.12 -4.87
C TYR A 230 -18.01 14.22 -5.72
N GLN A 231 -18.03 14.07 -7.05
CA GLN A 231 -17.47 15.04 -8.00
C GLN A 231 -18.31 15.12 -9.28
N SER A 232 -18.25 16.26 -9.99
CA SER A 232 -18.84 16.40 -11.33
C SER A 232 -17.91 15.95 -12.47
N GLY A 233 -16.65 15.70 -12.18
CA GLY A 233 -15.67 15.17 -13.14
C GLY A 233 -16.01 13.74 -13.60
N GLN A 234 -15.39 13.32 -14.69
CA GLN A 234 -15.50 11.96 -15.26
C GLN A 234 -14.10 11.36 -15.45
N SER A 235 -13.19 11.69 -14.53
CA SER A 235 -11.80 11.25 -14.49
C SER A 235 -11.43 10.94 -13.06
N GLY A 236 -10.66 9.86 -12.88
CA GLY A 236 -10.05 9.52 -11.59
C GLY A 236 -8.85 10.41 -11.27
N THR A 237 -8.25 10.17 -10.12
CA THR A 237 -6.93 10.73 -9.80
C THR A 237 -5.89 10.09 -10.71
N PRO A 238 -4.93 10.84 -11.30
CA PRO A 238 -3.90 10.28 -12.17
C PRO A 238 -3.05 9.18 -11.51
N GLY A 239 -2.36 8.39 -12.35
CA GLY A 239 -1.50 7.31 -11.89
C GLY A 239 -2.26 6.12 -11.31
N ARG A 240 -1.57 5.34 -10.48
CA ARG A 240 -2.05 4.11 -9.82
C ARG A 240 -1.55 4.02 -8.38
N GLY A 241 -2.00 2.99 -7.66
CA GLY A 241 -1.46 2.60 -6.36
C GLY A 241 0.01 2.13 -6.42
N ALA A 242 0.75 2.38 -5.33
CA ALA A 242 2.14 1.96 -5.15
C ALA A 242 2.32 0.43 -5.04
N LEU A 243 1.24 -0.30 -4.76
CA LEU A 243 1.17 -1.75 -4.59
C LEU A 243 0.28 -2.38 -5.68
N PRO A 244 0.66 -2.34 -6.97
CA PRO A 244 -0.16 -2.91 -8.04
C PRO A 244 -0.42 -4.42 -7.86
N GLY A 245 0.42 -5.14 -7.10
CA GLY A 245 0.18 -6.54 -6.75
C GLY A 245 -1.02 -6.79 -5.82
N THR A 246 -1.61 -5.75 -5.21
CA THR A 246 -2.85 -5.85 -4.44
C THR A 246 -4.07 -5.31 -5.21
N SER A 247 -3.94 -4.99 -6.51
CA SER A 247 -5.06 -4.53 -7.34
C SER A 247 -6.02 -5.66 -7.74
N GLY A 248 -7.23 -5.30 -8.22
CA GLY A 248 -8.28 -6.25 -8.58
C GLY A 248 -9.69 -5.78 -8.21
N SER A 249 -10.69 -6.57 -8.64
CA SER A 249 -12.12 -6.37 -8.33
C SER A 249 -12.43 -6.77 -6.88
N PHE A 250 -13.43 -6.11 -6.31
CA PHE A 250 -13.97 -6.43 -4.99
C PHE A 250 -15.14 -7.44 -5.07
N GLY A 251 -15.33 -8.10 -6.21
CA GLY A 251 -16.32 -9.16 -6.41
C GLY A 251 -17.73 -8.69 -6.06
N ALA A 252 -18.40 -9.39 -5.14
CA ALA A 252 -19.75 -9.05 -4.65
C ALA A 252 -19.84 -7.73 -3.84
N LEU A 253 -18.71 -7.03 -3.63
CA LEU A 253 -18.65 -5.67 -3.06
C LEU A 253 -18.37 -4.58 -4.10
N ASP A 254 -18.15 -4.91 -5.38
CA ASP A 254 -18.12 -3.92 -6.46
C ASP A 254 -19.39 -3.04 -6.41
N GLY A 255 -19.24 -1.73 -6.60
CA GLY A 255 -20.32 -0.75 -6.41
C GLY A 255 -20.59 -0.34 -4.95
N LYS A 256 -20.07 -1.09 -3.97
CA LYS A 256 -20.09 -0.76 -2.52
C LYS A 256 -18.72 -0.30 -1.99
N VAL A 257 -17.79 0.14 -2.84
CA VAL A 257 -16.47 0.63 -2.43
C VAL A 257 -16.30 2.09 -2.80
N ALA A 258 -15.69 2.85 -1.90
CA ALA A 258 -15.22 4.21 -2.10
C ALA A 258 -13.70 4.26 -1.87
N SER A 259 -12.94 4.17 -2.95
CA SER A 259 -11.47 4.20 -2.99
C SER A 259 -11.01 5.62 -3.32
N PHE A 260 -10.69 6.39 -2.29
CA PHE A 260 -10.27 7.78 -2.42
C PHE A 260 -8.74 7.91 -2.47
N CYS A 261 -8.29 8.75 -3.40
CA CYS A 261 -6.90 9.14 -3.53
C CYS A 261 -6.79 10.66 -3.70
N SER A 262 -5.85 11.28 -2.98
CA SER A 262 -5.49 12.68 -3.18
C SER A 262 -4.44 12.79 -4.27
N GLU A 263 -4.59 13.75 -5.19
CA GLU A 263 -3.60 13.97 -6.24
C GLU A 263 -2.24 14.32 -5.62
N GLY A 264 -1.19 13.59 -6.03
CA GLY A 264 0.16 13.78 -5.50
C GLY A 264 0.52 12.91 -4.28
N ASP A 265 -0.43 12.22 -3.65
CA ASP A 265 -0.15 11.19 -2.63
C ASP A 265 0.44 9.94 -3.31
N LEU A 266 1.77 9.78 -3.34
CA LEU A 266 2.41 8.68 -4.08
C LEU A 266 2.08 7.29 -3.54
N THR A 267 1.41 7.15 -2.39
CA THR A 267 0.85 5.87 -1.94
C THR A 267 -0.22 5.36 -2.93
N CYS A 268 -1.08 6.26 -3.42
CA CYS A 268 -2.22 5.91 -4.28
C CYS A 268 -2.20 6.60 -5.67
N SER A 269 -1.41 7.65 -5.85
CA SER A 269 -1.29 8.49 -7.04
C SER A 269 0.11 8.38 -7.66
N ALA A 270 0.74 7.21 -7.57
CA ALA A 270 2.05 6.94 -8.15
C ALA A 270 1.97 7.06 -9.68
N PRO A 271 2.83 7.86 -10.34
CA PRO A 271 2.91 7.90 -11.79
C PRO A 271 3.21 6.54 -12.40
N GLU A 272 2.77 6.32 -13.64
CA GLU A 272 3.25 5.19 -14.45
C GLU A 272 4.74 5.35 -14.78
N ASN A 273 5.40 4.32 -15.30
CA ASN A 273 6.81 4.40 -15.74
C ASN A 273 7.77 4.83 -14.61
N ILE A 274 7.68 4.11 -13.48
CA ILE A 274 8.48 4.30 -12.26
C ILE A 274 9.21 3.02 -11.80
N ALA A 275 9.60 2.11 -12.70
CA ALA A 275 10.01 0.73 -12.36
C ALA A 275 11.15 0.63 -11.32
N LEU A 276 12.15 1.51 -11.34
CA LEU A 276 13.19 1.55 -10.30
C LEU A 276 12.64 1.94 -8.92
N LEU A 277 11.63 2.82 -8.85
CA LEU A 277 10.96 3.15 -7.60
C LEU A 277 10.02 2.02 -7.16
N GLN A 278 9.35 1.33 -8.08
CA GLN A 278 8.56 0.13 -7.78
C GLN A 278 9.44 -0.98 -7.19
N LEU A 279 10.63 -1.22 -7.76
CA LEU A 279 11.64 -2.12 -7.19
C LEU A 279 12.06 -1.69 -5.78
N ALA A 280 12.27 -0.39 -5.54
CA ALA A 280 12.60 0.14 -4.22
C ALA A 280 11.45 -0.02 -3.20
N ILE A 281 10.18 0.13 -3.63
CA ILE A 281 8.99 -0.13 -2.81
C ILE A 281 8.90 -1.63 -2.46
N ASN A 282 9.05 -2.50 -3.45
CA ASN A 282 8.99 -3.95 -3.30
C ASN A 282 10.09 -4.49 -2.36
N VAL A 283 11.32 -3.97 -2.49
CA VAL A 283 12.41 -4.24 -1.53
C VAL A 283 12.10 -3.64 -0.16
N GLY A 284 11.59 -2.40 -0.10
CA GLY A 284 11.26 -1.70 1.15
C GLY A 284 10.24 -2.44 2.02
N ARG A 285 9.21 -3.05 1.41
CA ARG A 285 8.20 -3.90 2.11
C ARG A 285 8.80 -5.11 2.83
N GLN A 286 9.98 -5.57 2.41
CA GLN A 286 10.70 -6.73 2.96
C GLN A 286 11.80 -6.33 3.96
N LEU A 287 11.94 -5.04 4.26
CA LEU A 287 12.91 -4.51 5.21
C LEU A 287 12.21 -4.00 6.46
N ASN A 288 12.96 -4.00 7.56
CA ASN A 288 12.58 -3.24 8.74
C ASN A 288 12.85 -1.75 8.50
N VAL A 289 11.86 -1.06 7.92
CA VAL A 289 11.95 0.38 7.57
C VAL A 289 11.92 1.24 8.82
N ASP A 290 11.23 0.86 9.89
CA ASP A 290 11.19 1.62 11.14
C ASP A 290 12.57 1.68 11.82
N SER A 291 13.31 0.57 11.80
CA SER A 291 14.71 0.48 12.23
C SER A 291 15.65 1.25 11.29
N LEU A 292 15.47 1.15 9.96
CA LEU A 292 16.22 1.96 8.99
C LEU A 292 15.99 3.46 9.17
N GLN A 293 14.77 3.89 9.47
CA GLN A 293 14.42 5.30 9.73
C GLN A 293 14.99 5.79 11.07
N LYS A 294 14.98 4.93 12.11
CA LYS A 294 15.44 5.26 13.46
C LYS A 294 16.97 5.24 13.61
N ASP A 295 17.63 4.21 13.08
CA ASP A 295 19.06 3.92 13.30
C ASP A 295 19.92 4.10 12.03
N GLY A 296 19.31 4.24 10.85
CA GLY A 296 20.02 4.34 9.57
C GLY A 296 20.57 3.01 9.08
N LEU A 297 21.54 3.08 8.15
CA LEU A 297 22.22 1.91 7.61
C LEU A 297 23.35 1.45 8.56
N THR A 298 22.97 0.61 9.52
CA THR A 298 23.85 -0.04 10.50
C THR A 298 24.39 -1.37 9.94
N PRO A 299 25.34 -2.05 10.61
CA PRO A 299 25.75 -3.40 10.24
C PRO A 299 24.63 -4.45 10.32
N ALA A 300 23.55 -4.20 11.08
CA ALA A 300 22.38 -5.08 11.15
C ALA A 300 21.42 -4.81 10.00
N THR A 301 20.88 -3.59 9.91
CA THR A 301 19.97 -3.18 8.82
C THR A 301 20.61 -3.27 7.42
N GLY A 302 21.94 -3.14 7.33
CA GLY A 302 22.70 -3.41 6.10
C GLY A 302 22.89 -4.90 5.77
N GLN A 303 22.85 -5.80 6.77
CA GLN A 303 22.78 -7.24 6.51
C GLN A 303 21.39 -7.62 6.02
N ASP A 304 20.33 -7.09 6.63
CA ASP A 304 18.94 -7.32 6.21
C ASP A 304 18.74 -6.89 4.75
N LEU A 305 19.19 -5.69 4.39
CA LEU A 305 19.22 -5.20 3.00
C LEU A 305 20.00 -6.13 2.06
N ALA A 306 21.18 -6.61 2.48
CA ALA A 306 21.98 -7.51 1.66
C ALA A 306 21.32 -8.90 1.46
N VAL A 307 20.57 -9.38 2.46
CA VAL A 307 19.81 -10.64 2.37
C VAL A 307 18.65 -10.49 1.39
N VAL A 308 17.83 -9.43 1.51
CA VAL A 308 16.70 -9.18 0.60
C VAL A 308 17.19 -9.00 -0.85
N LEU A 309 18.19 -8.15 -1.08
CA LEU A 309 18.77 -7.98 -2.44
C LEU A 309 19.36 -9.29 -2.99
N GLY A 310 19.96 -10.12 -2.13
CA GLY A 310 20.45 -11.46 -2.51
C GLY A 310 19.33 -12.43 -2.89
N GLN A 311 18.20 -12.40 -2.16
CA GLN A 311 17.02 -13.21 -2.46
C GLN A 311 16.38 -12.78 -3.79
N VAL A 312 16.18 -11.48 -4.02
CA VAL A 312 15.66 -10.94 -5.28
C VAL A 312 16.55 -11.34 -6.47
N ALA A 313 17.87 -11.21 -6.32
CA ALA A 313 18.80 -11.64 -7.38
C ALA A 313 18.72 -13.15 -7.68
N LEU A 314 18.63 -13.99 -6.66
CA LEU A 314 18.46 -15.44 -6.84
C LEU A 314 17.11 -15.79 -7.48
N ALA A 315 16.03 -15.11 -7.09
CA ALA A 315 14.70 -15.29 -7.67
C ALA A 315 14.68 -14.87 -9.15
N ALA A 316 15.32 -13.75 -9.52
CA ALA A 316 15.47 -13.32 -10.91
C ALA A 316 16.20 -14.36 -11.77
N PHE A 317 17.32 -14.90 -11.29
CA PHE A 317 18.05 -15.96 -12.01
C PHE A 317 17.26 -17.27 -12.10
N ALA A 318 16.40 -17.58 -11.13
CA ALA A 318 15.56 -18.77 -11.16
C ALA A 318 14.39 -18.61 -12.15
N ASP A 319 13.75 -17.44 -12.17
CA ASP A 319 12.66 -17.10 -13.09
C ASP A 319 13.13 -17.10 -14.56
N ILE A 320 14.25 -16.42 -14.87
CA ILE A 320 14.85 -16.40 -16.21
C ILE A 320 15.27 -17.82 -16.66
N GLN A 321 15.65 -18.71 -15.74
CA GLN A 321 15.96 -20.11 -16.08
C GLN A 321 14.71 -20.99 -16.27
N ALA A 322 13.58 -20.64 -15.63
CA ALA A 322 12.30 -21.32 -15.84
C ALA A 322 11.68 -20.91 -17.19
N GLN A 323 11.83 -19.64 -17.57
CA GLN A 323 11.48 -19.11 -18.89
C GLN A 323 12.55 -19.50 -19.93
N GLY A 324 12.46 -20.72 -20.47
CA GLY A 324 13.43 -21.29 -21.42
C GLY A 324 13.65 -20.50 -22.73
N ASP A 325 12.84 -19.46 -22.95
CA ASP A 325 12.79 -18.55 -24.08
C ASP A 325 12.87 -17.05 -23.68
N TRP A 326 13.22 -16.71 -22.43
CA TRP A 326 13.32 -15.30 -21.98
C TRP A 326 14.22 -14.42 -22.88
N MET A 327 15.26 -14.99 -23.50
CA MET A 327 16.11 -14.27 -24.47
C MET A 327 15.36 -13.83 -25.75
N GLN A 328 14.17 -14.39 -26.00
CA GLN A 328 13.28 -14.11 -27.13
C GLN A 328 12.07 -13.26 -26.72
N SER A 329 11.75 -13.17 -25.43
CA SER A 329 10.65 -12.37 -24.91
C SER A 329 11.02 -10.87 -24.82
N ASP A 330 10.00 -10.03 -24.78
CA ASP A 330 10.15 -8.59 -24.60
C ASP A 330 10.35 -8.17 -23.13
N GLU A 331 10.15 -9.08 -22.15
CA GLU A 331 10.35 -8.82 -20.71
C GLU A 331 11.82 -8.48 -20.39
N THR A 332 12.11 -7.28 -19.90
CA THR A 332 13.47 -6.84 -19.58
C THR A 332 13.99 -7.45 -18.27
N PHE A 333 15.29 -7.30 -18.01
CA PHE A 333 15.86 -7.69 -16.72
C PHE A 333 15.33 -6.83 -15.57
N LEU A 334 14.95 -5.57 -15.84
CA LEU A 334 14.30 -4.72 -14.83
C LEU A 334 12.88 -5.22 -14.53
N ASP A 335 12.11 -5.64 -15.54
CA ASP A 335 10.80 -6.26 -15.34
C ASP A 335 10.89 -7.50 -14.47
N VAL A 336 11.86 -8.38 -14.75
CA VAL A 336 12.11 -9.56 -13.91
C VAL A 336 12.43 -9.13 -12.48
N LEU A 337 13.30 -8.13 -12.26
CA LEU A 337 13.62 -7.64 -10.91
C LEU A 337 12.38 -7.06 -10.19
N VAL A 338 11.55 -6.28 -10.88
CA VAL A 338 10.29 -5.73 -10.32
C VAL A 338 9.32 -6.87 -9.98
N LYS A 339 9.13 -7.83 -10.88
CA LYS A 339 8.26 -8.99 -10.72
C LYS A 339 8.67 -9.88 -9.55
N VAL A 340 9.94 -10.28 -9.49
CA VAL A 340 10.44 -11.23 -8.46
C VAL A 340 10.78 -10.56 -7.13
N SER A 341 10.77 -9.23 -7.06
CA SER A 341 10.87 -8.50 -5.80
C SER A 341 9.53 -8.29 -5.11
N ASP A 342 8.39 -8.49 -5.78
CA ASP A 342 7.10 -8.41 -5.11
C ASP A 342 7.01 -9.50 -4.02
N PRO A 343 6.72 -9.16 -2.75
CA PRO A 343 6.51 -10.14 -1.68
C PRO A 343 5.48 -11.24 -2.01
N ALA A 344 4.51 -10.97 -2.88
CA ALA A 344 3.51 -11.94 -3.31
C ALA A 344 4.00 -12.90 -4.42
N TYR A 345 5.21 -12.71 -4.96
CA TYR A 345 5.74 -13.49 -6.07
C TYR A 345 5.89 -14.99 -5.74
N LYS A 346 5.28 -15.84 -6.58
CA LYS A 346 5.32 -17.31 -6.46
C LYS A 346 6.05 -17.90 -7.67
N PRO A 347 7.21 -18.56 -7.48
CA PRO A 347 7.95 -19.16 -8.60
C PRO A 347 7.12 -20.17 -9.40
N GLY A 348 7.11 -20.01 -10.72
CA GLY A 348 6.48 -20.96 -11.65
C GLY A 348 5.10 -20.56 -12.20
N THR A 349 4.55 -19.39 -11.85
CA THR A 349 3.42 -18.80 -12.55
C THR A 349 3.86 -18.20 -13.89
N VAL A 350 4.11 -19.07 -14.88
CA VAL A 350 4.45 -18.63 -16.24
C VAL A 350 3.21 -18.03 -16.90
N THR A 351 3.24 -16.73 -17.18
CA THR A 351 2.21 -16.04 -17.96
C THR A 351 2.20 -16.62 -19.37
N THR A 352 1.12 -17.32 -19.76
CA THR A 352 1.05 -18.06 -21.02
C THR A 352 0.91 -17.14 -22.23
N GLN A 353 2.02 -16.84 -22.91
CA GLN A 353 2.01 -16.25 -24.26
C GLN A 353 2.30 -17.29 -25.35
N THR A 354 1.21 -17.78 -25.96
CA THR A 354 1.10 -18.37 -27.31
C THR A 354 2.17 -19.39 -27.78
N ASP A 355 1.80 -20.66 -27.73
CA ASP A 355 2.48 -21.77 -28.42
C ASP A 355 2.76 -21.52 -29.91
N THR A 356 3.93 -21.97 -30.39
CA THR A 356 4.15 -22.42 -31.78
C THR A 356 5.22 -23.54 -31.78
N PRO A 357 5.10 -24.63 -32.58
CA PRO A 357 5.50 -25.95 -32.07
C PRO A 357 6.97 -26.39 -32.22
N THR A 358 7.46 -27.03 -31.16
CA THR A 358 8.30 -28.25 -31.11
C THR A 358 9.43 -28.43 -32.15
N GLY A 359 10.68 -28.21 -31.70
CA GLY A 359 11.90 -28.84 -32.23
C GLY A 359 12.60 -29.68 -31.14
N PRO A 360 13.48 -30.63 -31.49
CA PRO A 360 14.19 -31.46 -30.50
C PRO A 360 15.21 -30.64 -29.70
N ILE A 361 15.32 -30.91 -28.40
CA ILE A 361 16.20 -30.21 -27.46
C ILE A 361 17.67 -30.40 -27.86
N SER A 362 18.30 -29.36 -28.43
CA SER A 362 19.75 -29.22 -28.43
C SER A 362 20.19 -27.75 -28.63
N SER A 363 21.10 -27.29 -27.76
CA SER A 363 21.95 -26.10 -27.97
C SER A 363 21.33 -24.69 -27.80
N ASN A 364 20.46 -24.46 -26.80
CA ASN A 364 19.88 -23.12 -26.51
C ASN A 364 20.90 -21.98 -26.50
N LYS A 365 22.10 -22.17 -25.90
CA LYS A 365 23.15 -21.13 -25.82
C LYS A 365 23.61 -20.53 -27.16
N ALA A 366 23.44 -21.24 -28.28
CA ALA A 366 23.77 -20.73 -29.61
C ALA A 366 22.59 -19.97 -30.25
N VAL A 367 21.36 -20.33 -29.87
CA VAL A 367 20.11 -19.68 -30.30
C VAL A 367 19.94 -18.35 -29.55
N ASP A 368 20.16 -18.33 -28.24
CA ASP A 368 20.11 -17.13 -27.38
C ASP A 368 21.04 -16.01 -27.89
N LEU A 369 22.22 -16.39 -28.42
CA LEU A 369 23.21 -15.47 -28.97
C LEU A 369 22.72 -14.73 -30.24
N VAL A 370 21.75 -15.29 -30.96
CA VAL A 370 21.12 -14.65 -32.13
C VAL A 370 20.19 -13.52 -31.69
N TYR A 371 19.52 -13.70 -30.55
CA TYR A 371 18.59 -12.71 -30.00
C TYR A 371 19.29 -11.63 -29.18
N LEU A 372 20.50 -11.88 -28.66
CA LEU A 372 21.26 -10.95 -27.81
C LEU A 372 21.31 -9.48 -28.33
N PRO A 373 21.53 -9.17 -29.62
CA PRO A 373 21.51 -7.78 -30.11
C PRO A 373 20.11 -7.13 -30.04
N THR A 374 19.06 -7.92 -30.25
CA THR A 374 17.67 -7.48 -30.08
C THR A 374 17.32 -7.33 -28.60
N LYS A 375 17.71 -8.29 -27.75
CA LYS A 375 17.49 -8.22 -26.30
C LYS A 375 18.17 -6.98 -25.71
N VAL A 376 19.46 -6.76 -25.97
CA VAL A 376 20.18 -5.55 -25.49
C VAL A 376 19.53 -4.25 -25.94
N ARG A 377 18.95 -4.19 -27.16
CA ARG A 377 18.19 -3.03 -27.61
C ARG A 377 16.88 -2.87 -26.81
N ASN A 378 16.13 -3.95 -26.63
CA ASN A 378 14.87 -3.94 -25.87
C ASN A 378 15.11 -3.60 -24.39
N GLU A 379 16.17 -4.11 -23.76
CA GLU A 379 16.60 -3.75 -22.39
C GLU A 379 16.87 -2.23 -22.26
N ILE A 380 17.54 -1.61 -23.23
CA ILE A 380 17.82 -0.16 -23.20
C ILE A 380 16.55 0.66 -23.43
N ILE A 381 15.67 0.22 -24.34
CA ILE A 381 14.40 0.91 -24.63
C ILE A 381 13.46 0.80 -23.42
N GLY A 382 13.19 -0.40 -22.95
CA GLY A 382 12.36 -0.65 -21.76
C GLY A 382 12.90 0.09 -20.55
N PHE A 383 14.19 0.00 -20.23
CA PHE A 383 14.76 0.77 -19.11
C PHE A 383 14.48 2.28 -19.16
N ILE A 384 14.42 2.88 -20.36
CA ILE A 384 14.07 4.30 -20.53
C ILE A 384 12.55 4.50 -20.42
N GLU A 385 11.76 3.68 -21.11
CA GLU A 385 10.30 3.76 -21.12
C GLU A 385 9.72 3.50 -19.73
N ASP A 386 10.15 2.46 -19.03
CA ASP A 386 9.74 2.04 -17.69
C ASP A 386 10.16 3.02 -16.57
N ASN A 387 11.01 4.01 -16.87
CA ASN A 387 11.52 4.99 -15.89
C ASN A 387 11.35 6.45 -16.32
N GLU A 388 10.53 6.73 -17.32
CA GLU A 388 10.26 8.08 -17.83
C GLU A 388 9.90 9.07 -16.70
N ASN A 389 9.12 8.61 -15.71
CA ASN A 389 8.70 9.43 -14.57
C ASN A 389 9.55 9.22 -13.30
N THR A 390 10.37 8.18 -13.21
CA THR A 390 11.25 7.92 -12.04
C THR A 390 12.08 9.15 -11.67
N ILE A 391 12.67 9.85 -12.65
CA ILE A 391 13.50 11.03 -12.38
C ILE A 391 12.67 12.18 -11.82
N GLN A 392 11.45 12.41 -12.33
CA GLN A 392 10.57 13.47 -11.84
C GLN A 392 10.17 13.23 -10.38
N VAL A 393 9.78 11.99 -10.06
CA VAL A 393 9.43 11.59 -8.69
C VAL A 393 10.63 11.65 -7.75
N ALA A 394 11.84 11.29 -8.20
CA ALA A 394 13.04 11.43 -7.39
C ALA A 394 13.44 12.91 -7.16
N MET A 395 13.12 13.80 -8.10
CA MET A 395 13.41 15.24 -7.99
C MET A 395 12.37 16.02 -7.17
N SER A 396 11.16 15.48 -6.95
CA SER A 396 10.09 16.16 -6.20
C SER A 396 10.14 16.00 -4.68
N ASP A 397 11.18 15.34 -4.15
CA ASP A 397 11.26 14.84 -2.77
C ASP A 397 10.02 13.97 -2.44
N PRO A 398 10.01 12.70 -2.89
CA PRO A 398 8.81 11.88 -2.86
C PRO A 398 8.34 11.58 -1.44
N TYR A 399 9.25 11.65 -0.45
CA TYR A 399 8.90 11.55 0.96
C TYR A 399 8.17 12.81 1.43
N GLN A 400 8.68 14.01 1.17
CA GLN A 400 8.00 15.25 1.58
C GLN A 400 6.68 15.48 0.82
N GLN A 401 6.63 15.13 -0.47
CA GLN A 401 5.42 15.19 -1.28
C GLN A 401 4.30 14.29 -0.72
N THR A 402 4.66 13.12 -0.18
CA THR A 402 3.68 12.13 0.30
C THR A 402 3.41 12.30 1.80
N LEU A 403 4.45 12.16 2.62
CA LEU A 403 4.39 12.07 4.09
C LEU A 403 4.99 13.29 4.81
N GLY A 404 5.31 14.37 4.10
CA GLY A 404 5.85 15.59 4.71
C GLY A 404 4.89 16.24 5.71
N GLU A 405 5.40 16.70 6.85
CA GLU A 405 4.57 17.29 7.89
C GLU A 405 3.92 18.59 7.38
N GLY A 406 2.58 18.61 7.30
CA GLY A 406 1.81 19.76 6.83
C GLY A 406 1.87 20.01 5.31
N THR A 407 2.76 19.34 4.57
CA THR A 407 2.93 19.48 3.11
C THR A 407 2.62 18.21 2.32
N GLY A 408 2.58 17.05 2.97
CA GLY A 408 2.35 15.75 2.33
C GLY A 408 0.90 15.52 1.96
N HIS A 409 0.66 15.14 0.70
CA HIS A 409 -0.67 14.88 0.15
C HIS A 409 -1.40 13.68 0.77
N HIS A 410 -0.68 12.80 1.47
CA HIS A 410 -1.27 11.70 2.23
C HIS A 410 -2.21 12.16 3.35
N PHE A 411 -2.14 13.44 3.73
CA PHE A 411 -2.97 14.06 4.76
C PHE A 411 -4.07 14.98 4.19
N ASP A 412 -4.32 14.94 2.87
CA ASP A 412 -5.23 15.86 2.20
C ASP A 412 -6.71 15.43 2.19
N TYR A 413 -7.04 14.18 2.54
CA TYR A 413 -8.42 13.63 2.53
C TYR A 413 -9.45 14.41 3.38
N TRP A 414 -8.97 15.25 4.31
CA TRP A 414 -9.78 16.14 5.17
C TRP A 414 -9.82 17.60 4.70
N ARG A 415 -9.18 17.93 3.57
CA ARG A 415 -9.07 19.29 3.01
C ARG A 415 -9.16 19.35 1.47
N ASP A 416 -9.27 18.21 0.79
CA ASP A 416 -9.29 18.02 -0.67
C ASP A 416 -10.62 18.39 -1.36
N ALA A 417 -11.49 19.17 -0.71
CA ALA A 417 -12.69 19.72 -1.30
C ALA A 417 -12.33 20.78 -2.36
N ASN A 418 -12.97 20.70 -3.53
CA ASN A 418 -12.76 21.65 -4.62
C ASN A 418 -14.11 22.00 -5.27
N VAL A 419 -14.85 22.90 -4.62
CA VAL A 419 -16.16 23.41 -5.08
C VAL A 419 -16.06 23.99 -6.50
N GLY A 420 -14.94 24.64 -6.85
CA GLY A 420 -14.70 25.22 -8.17
C GLY A 420 -14.64 24.19 -9.30
N ASN A 421 -14.10 23.00 -9.00
CA ASN A 421 -14.06 21.85 -9.92
C ASN A 421 -15.21 20.85 -9.67
N GLY A 422 -16.24 21.26 -8.90
CA GLY A 422 -17.45 20.47 -8.67
C GLY A 422 -17.29 19.25 -7.75
N LYS A 423 -16.28 19.25 -6.87
CA LYS A 423 -16.12 18.33 -5.73
C LYS A 423 -16.45 19.10 -4.43
N PRO A 424 -17.71 19.15 -3.97
CA PRO A 424 -18.12 20.09 -2.92
C PRO A 424 -17.75 19.68 -1.50
N LEU A 425 -17.46 18.40 -1.26
CA LEU A 425 -17.05 17.84 0.03
C LEU A 425 -15.61 17.32 -0.05
N THR A 426 -14.96 17.20 1.11
CA THR A 426 -13.71 16.44 1.23
C THR A 426 -13.99 14.93 1.13
N SER A 427 -12.97 14.13 0.85
CA SER A 427 -13.11 12.66 0.84
C SER A 427 -13.59 12.13 2.20
N ALA A 428 -13.08 12.68 3.30
CA ALA A 428 -13.53 12.35 4.65
C ALA A 428 -15.01 12.75 4.89
N GLN A 429 -15.42 13.97 4.51
CA GLN A 429 -16.81 14.43 4.67
C GLN A 429 -17.80 13.63 3.83
N TYR A 430 -17.41 13.26 2.61
CA TYR A 430 -18.24 12.40 1.76
C TYR A 430 -18.37 10.99 2.36
N SER A 431 -17.27 10.43 2.86
CA SER A 431 -17.27 9.14 3.57
C SER A 431 -18.18 9.16 4.79
N ALA A 432 -18.07 10.19 5.63
CA ALA A 432 -18.92 10.40 6.80
C ALA A 432 -20.41 10.47 6.43
N ALA A 433 -20.76 11.20 5.36
CA ALA A 433 -22.13 11.31 4.86
C ALA A 433 -22.66 9.96 4.33
N TRP A 434 -21.83 9.19 3.63
CA TRP A 434 -22.21 7.89 3.09
C TRP A 434 -22.38 6.81 4.17
N LEU A 435 -21.44 6.72 5.12
CA LEU A 435 -21.56 5.82 6.27
C LEU A 435 -22.79 6.16 7.13
N THR A 436 -23.12 7.44 7.24
CA THR A 436 -24.34 7.91 7.92
C THR A 436 -25.61 7.43 7.20
N HIS A 437 -25.63 7.52 5.86
CA HIS A 437 -26.72 6.99 5.04
C HIS A 437 -26.87 5.46 5.19
N LEU A 438 -25.77 4.71 5.14
CA LEU A 438 -25.76 3.26 5.32
C LEU A 438 -26.30 2.84 6.69
N ALA A 439 -25.93 3.54 7.77
CA ALA A 439 -26.46 3.26 9.10
C ALA A 439 -27.97 3.53 9.20
N GLN A 440 -28.47 4.54 8.49
CA GLN A 440 -29.90 4.85 8.41
C GLN A 440 -30.68 3.87 7.52
N GLU A 441 -30.05 3.18 6.55
CA GLU A 441 -30.65 2.03 5.86
C GLU A 441 -30.72 0.83 6.79
N ALA A 442 -29.63 0.53 7.53
CA ALA A 442 -29.56 -0.58 8.47
C ALA A 442 -30.59 -0.45 9.61
N GLU A 443 -30.73 0.72 10.25
CA GLU A 443 -31.72 1.00 11.31
C GLU A 443 -33.17 0.70 10.87
N LYS A 444 -33.49 0.88 9.59
CA LYS A 444 -34.82 0.60 9.03
C LYS A 444 -35.00 -0.86 8.60
N GLY A 445 -33.94 -1.68 8.62
CA GLY A 445 -33.91 -3.01 8.03
C GLY A 445 -33.95 -3.01 6.50
N GLU A 446 -33.53 -1.92 5.85
CA GLU A 446 -33.46 -1.83 4.38
C GLU A 446 -32.32 -2.70 3.85
N GLN A 447 -32.63 -3.86 3.27
CA GLN A 447 -31.64 -4.70 2.61
C GLN A 447 -31.32 -4.14 1.21
N ARG A 448 -30.05 -3.79 0.96
CA ARG A 448 -29.53 -3.60 -0.40
C ARG A 448 -29.62 -4.93 -1.14
N VAL A 449 -30.61 -5.05 -2.02
CA VAL A 449 -30.74 -6.20 -2.92
C VAL A 449 -29.48 -6.27 -3.77
N ALA A 450 -28.76 -7.38 -3.69
CA ALA A 450 -27.58 -7.59 -4.53
C ALA A 450 -27.97 -7.41 -6.01
N ALA A 451 -27.20 -6.60 -6.74
CA ALA A 451 -27.34 -6.51 -8.19
C ALA A 451 -27.23 -7.93 -8.74
N THR A 452 -28.31 -8.42 -9.36
CA THR A 452 -28.34 -9.81 -9.82
C THR A 452 -27.44 -9.95 -11.03
N GLU A 453 -26.28 -10.57 -10.81
CA GLU A 453 -25.27 -11.06 -11.75
C GLU A 453 -25.74 -11.26 -13.23
N PRO A 454 -24.87 -11.01 -14.25
CA PRO A 454 -23.74 -10.08 -14.24
C PRO A 454 -23.45 -9.35 -15.58
N SER A 455 -22.47 -8.45 -15.54
CA SER A 455 -21.86 -7.78 -16.71
C SER A 455 -20.98 -8.69 -17.59
N THR A 456 -20.88 -10.00 -17.31
CA THR A 456 -20.07 -10.99 -18.09
C THR A 456 -20.40 -11.00 -19.58
N ALA A 457 -21.62 -10.60 -19.96
CA ALA A 457 -22.04 -10.44 -21.35
C ALA A 457 -21.24 -9.37 -22.14
N LYS A 458 -20.52 -8.44 -21.47
CA LYS A 458 -19.76 -7.37 -22.14
C LYS A 458 -18.25 -7.65 -22.32
N LEU A 459 -17.62 -8.45 -21.46
CA LEU A 459 -16.24 -8.92 -21.72
C LEU A 459 -16.20 -10.16 -22.63
N ALA A 460 -17.22 -11.02 -22.62
CA ALA A 460 -17.30 -12.16 -23.54
C ALA A 460 -17.50 -11.76 -25.02
N ALA A 461 -18.04 -10.57 -25.28
CA ALA A 461 -18.34 -10.08 -26.63
C ALA A 461 -17.13 -9.53 -27.41
N ALA A 462 -15.98 -9.34 -26.76
CA ALA A 462 -14.73 -8.90 -27.42
C ALA A 462 -13.91 -10.07 -28.02
N SER A 463 -14.14 -11.30 -27.57
CA SER A 463 -13.35 -12.49 -27.92
C SER A 463 -14.16 -13.62 -28.56
N THR A 464 -14.97 -13.31 -29.57
CA THR A 464 -15.48 -14.32 -30.52
C THR A 464 -15.57 -13.77 -31.94
N LYS A 465 -14.44 -13.82 -32.67
CA LYS A 465 -14.45 -13.75 -34.13
C LYS A 465 -14.78 -15.15 -34.66
N PRO A 466 -15.92 -15.40 -35.32
CA PRO A 466 -16.24 -16.74 -35.81
C PRO A 466 -15.27 -17.15 -36.91
N ALA A 467 -14.57 -18.26 -36.72
CA ALA A 467 -13.83 -18.90 -37.80
C ALA A 467 -14.83 -19.51 -38.80
N GLU A 468 -14.74 -19.11 -40.06
CA GLU A 468 -15.64 -19.53 -41.12
C GLU A 468 -15.36 -20.99 -41.53
N VAL A 469 -16.07 -21.94 -40.90
CA VAL A 469 -15.96 -23.36 -41.25
C VAL A 469 -16.65 -23.61 -42.60
N THR A 470 -15.84 -23.71 -43.64
CA THR A 470 -16.30 -24.06 -44.99
C THR A 470 -16.92 -25.46 -45.00
N THR A 471 -18.23 -25.55 -45.16
CA THR A 471 -18.93 -26.82 -45.42
C THR A 471 -19.54 -26.81 -46.82
N VAL A 472 -19.10 -27.74 -47.66
CA VAL A 472 -19.48 -27.83 -49.07
C VAL A 472 -20.71 -28.73 -49.22
N ALA A 473 -21.78 -28.20 -49.83
CA ALA A 473 -22.93 -28.96 -50.29
C ALA A 473 -23.39 -28.45 -51.67
N PRO A 474 -24.00 -29.29 -52.53
CA PRO A 474 -23.86 -29.16 -53.98
C PRO A 474 -24.86 -28.23 -54.67
N THR A 475 -24.39 -27.65 -55.77
CA THR A 475 -25.11 -26.77 -56.70
C THR A 475 -26.30 -27.46 -57.39
N THR A 476 -27.42 -26.74 -57.48
CA THR A 476 -28.35 -26.85 -58.62
C THR A 476 -28.60 -25.47 -59.24
N THR A 477 -28.50 -25.42 -60.57
CA THR A 477 -28.76 -24.26 -61.45
C THR A 477 -30.24 -23.85 -61.41
N ASP A 478 -30.62 -22.58 -61.50
CA ASP A 478 -30.57 -21.85 -62.77
C ASP A 478 -30.59 -20.30 -62.69
N SER A 479 -29.88 -19.69 -63.65
CA SER A 479 -30.12 -18.44 -64.42
C SER A 479 -31.28 -17.48 -64.05
N ALA A 480 -31.18 -16.13 -64.13
CA ALA A 480 -30.06 -15.24 -64.49
C ALA A 480 -30.38 -13.73 -64.26
N LYS A 481 -29.32 -12.89 -64.40
CA LYS A 481 -29.33 -11.50 -64.94
C LYS A 481 -29.33 -10.27 -63.98
N LYS A 482 -28.10 -9.79 -63.68
CA LYS A 482 -27.72 -8.38 -63.43
C LYS A 482 -27.60 -7.63 -64.80
N PRO A 483 -27.26 -6.31 -64.90
CA PRO A 483 -27.35 -5.19 -63.94
C PRO A 483 -28.04 -3.92 -64.53
N GLN A 484 -28.43 -2.92 -63.70
CA GLN A 484 -28.09 -1.49 -63.92
C GLN A 484 -28.34 -0.60 -62.67
N LEU A 485 -27.58 0.50 -62.59
CA LEU A 485 -27.69 1.61 -61.63
C LEU A 485 -29.01 2.40 -61.77
N ALA A 486 -29.55 2.93 -60.66
CA ALA A 486 -29.67 4.38 -60.37
C ALA A 486 -30.54 4.69 -59.12
N SER A 487 -30.11 5.69 -58.32
CA SER A 487 -30.86 6.67 -57.46
C SER A 487 -32.09 6.21 -56.62
N SER A 488 -32.37 6.67 -55.40
CA SER A 488 -32.08 7.94 -54.68
C SER A 488 -31.94 7.64 -53.16
N ALA A 489 -31.19 8.34 -52.30
CA ALA A 489 -30.90 9.78 -52.10
C ALA A 489 -31.97 10.59 -51.32
N VAL A 490 -31.79 10.71 -49.99
CA VAL A 490 -32.16 11.82 -49.07
C VAL A 490 -31.16 11.75 -47.89
N THR A 491 -30.12 12.59 -47.79
CA THR A 491 -30.02 13.99 -47.29
C THR A 491 -29.79 14.13 -45.77
N ALA A 492 -28.58 14.58 -45.39
CA ALA A 492 -28.31 15.52 -44.30
C ALA A 492 -27.00 16.26 -44.62
N SER A 493 -26.91 17.56 -44.31
CA SER A 493 -25.88 18.46 -44.85
C SER A 493 -25.06 19.14 -43.75
N HIS A 494 -23.77 19.40 -44.01
CA HIS A 494 -23.00 20.43 -43.32
C HIS A 494 -22.31 21.35 -44.34
N THR A 495 -22.29 22.64 -44.04
CA THR A 495 -21.79 23.71 -44.91
C THR A 495 -20.77 24.56 -44.16
N THR A 496 -19.66 24.91 -44.82
CA THR A 496 -18.60 25.79 -44.31
C THR A 496 -18.71 27.20 -44.91
N SER A 497 -18.26 28.23 -44.17
CA SER A 497 -17.74 29.51 -44.71
C SER A 497 -17.01 30.33 -43.62
N SER A 498 -16.19 31.29 -44.06
CA SER A 498 -15.04 31.88 -43.35
C SER A 498 -15.10 33.41 -43.21
N THR A 499 -14.29 34.01 -42.30
CA THR A 499 -13.65 35.36 -42.52
C THR A 499 -12.58 35.76 -41.47
N THR A 500 -11.40 36.24 -41.93
CA THR A 500 -10.47 37.25 -41.31
C THR A 500 -9.75 36.95 -39.96
N THR A 501 -8.75 37.67 -39.40
CA THR A 501 -7.59 38.59 -39.75
C THR A 501 -7.02 39.17 -38.42
N PRO A 502 -5.73 39.58 -38.17
CA PRO A 502 -4.51 39.72 -39.00
C PRO A 502 -3.25 38.96 -38.48
N THR A 503 -2.04 39.45 -38.83
CA THR A 503 -0.67 39.01 -38.47
C THR A 503 0.00 39.96 -37.45
N PRO A 504 1.07 39.52 -36.74
CA PRO A 504 2.30 40.31 -36.74
C PRO A 504 3.57 39.49 -37.07
N THR A 505 4.53 40.15 -37.72
CA THR A 505 5.79 39.58 -38.23
C THR A 505 6.95 39.91 -37.28
N THR A 506 7.77 38.91 -36.90
CA THR A 506 9.17 39.17 -36.48
C THR A 506 10.13 38.05 -36.90
N THR A 507 10.94 38.37 -37.90
CA THR A 507 12.36 37.99 -38.12
C THR A 507 12.91 36.68 -37.55
N ILE A 508 13.24 35.75 -38.45
CA ILE A 508 14.20 34.65 -38.20
C ILE A 508 15.61 35.21 -38.24
N ALA A 509 16.43 34.94 -37.21
CA ALA A 509 17.87 35.12 -37.24
C ALA A 509 18.56 33.75 -37.31
N THR A 510 19.37 33.53 -38.34
CA THR A 510 20.15 32.30 -38.54
C THR A 510 21.44 32.33 -37.74
N THR A 511 21.66 31.30 -36.91
CA THR A 511 23.00 30.94 -36.39
C THR A 511 23.30 29.48 -36.68
N SER A 512 24.43 29.26 -37.36
CA SER A 512 24.95 27.95 -37.75
C SER A 512 25.57 27.20 -36.57
N SER A 513 25.30 25.90 -36.46
CA SER A 513 26.06 24.97 -35.60
C SER A 513 26.70 23.87 -36.48
N PRO A 514 27.96 23.47 -36.22
CA PRO A 514 28.71 22.60 -37.14
C PRO A 514 28.48 21.10 -36.95
N GLU A 515 28.90 20.36 -37.97
CA GLU A 515 28.84 18.91 -38.20
C GLU A 515 29.62 18.08 -37.15
N PRO A 516 29.13 16.88 -36.74
CA PRO A 516 29.81 16.04 -35.76
C PRO A 516 30.97 15.26 -36.38
N THR A 517 32.16 15.33 -35.76
CA THR A 517 33.35 14.62 -36.24
C THR A 517 33.55 13.28 -35.53
N THR A 518 33.71 12.23 -36.35
CA THR A 518 34.33 10.90 -36.14
C THR A 518 34.70 10.42 -34.72
N ALA A 519 34.21 9.23 -34.39
CA ALA A 519 34.55 8.48 -33.18
C ALA A 519 36.03 8.05 -33.09
N ALA A 520 36.53 7.93 -31.85
CA ALA A 520 37.77 7.24 -31.51
C ALA A 520 37.51 6.20 -30.42
N ALA A 521 38.02 4.98 -30.59
CA ALA A 521 37.80 3.87 -29.67
C ALA A 521 38.68 3.97 -28.42
N LEU A 522 38.16 3.48 -27.29
CA LEU A 522 38.96 3.15 -26.11
C LEU A 522 38.74 1.67 -25.74
N VAL A 523 39.84 1.03 -25.35
CA VAL A 523 39.99 -0.41 -25.23
C VAL A 523 39.70 -0.85 -23.79
N ALA A 524 38.98 -1.96 -23.61
CA ALA A 524 38.79 -2.57 -22.31
C ALA A 524 40.05 -3.33 -21.87
N GLU A 525 40.48 -3.15 -20.62
CA GLU A 525 41.59 -3.89 -20.02
C GLU A 525 41.08 -4.76 -18.86
N THR A 526 41.33 -6.06 -18.97
CA THR A 526 40.85 -7.09 -18.04
C THR A 526 41.94 -7.42 -17.01
N ALA A 527 41.61 -7.43 -15.72
CA ALA A 527 42.53 -7.89 -14.67
C ALA A 527 41.83 -8.70 -13.57
N VAL A 528 42.37 -9.89 -13.27
CA VAL A 528 42.08 -10.74 -12.11
C VAL A 528 43.41 -11.45 -11.72
N PRO A 529 43.59 -12.02 -10.51
CA PRO A 529 44.29 -11.33 -9.43
C PRO A 529 45.57 -12.06 -8.95
N ALA A 530 46.40 -11.39 -8.13
CA ALA A 530 47.48 -12.06 -7.41
C ALA A 530 47.86 -11.40 -6.06
N SER A 531 47.65 -12.15 -4.98
CA SER A 531 48.57 -12.39 -3.85
C SER A 531 49.22 -11.24 -3.06
N ASP A 532 48.76 -11.10 -1.80
CA ASP A 532 49.46 -10.59 -0.61
C ASP A 532 50.73 -11.42 -0.22
N PRO A 533 51.52 -11.11 0.85
CA PRO A 533 51.61 -9.87 1.66
C PRO A 533 53.06 -9.41 2.03
N GLN A 534 53.27 -8.14 2.46
CA GLN A 534 54.24 -7.87 3.56
C GLN A 534 54.17 -6.51 4.31
N THR A 535 54.25 -6.68 5.63
CA THR A 535 54.34 -5.82 6.83
C THR A 535 55.21 -4.53 6.84
N ALA A 536 54.58 -3.43 7.33
CA ALA A 536 55.07 -2.31 8.18
C ALA A 536 56.30 -1.42 7.84
N ALA A 537 56.12 -0.09 7.98
CA ALA A 537 56.81 0.75 8.99
C ALA A 537 56.20 2.19 9.12
N GLU A 538 56.54 2.83 10.23
CA GLU A 538 56.14 4.15 10.79
C GLU A 538 56.33 5.37 9.83
N THR A 539 55.76 6.57 10.07
CA THR A 539 56.34 7.59 10.99
C THR A 539 55.43 8.82 11.24
N SER A 540 55.27 9.16 12.52
CA SER A 540 55.04 10.48 13.19
C SER A 540 54.27 11.65 12.56
N VAL A 541 53.34 12.21 13.34
CA VAL A 541 52.84 13.61 13.23
C VAL A 541 53.36 14.43 14.41
N THR A 542 53.83 15.66 14.16
CA THR A 542 54.40 16.58 15.17
C THR A 542 53.44 17.71 15.51
N THR A 543 53.35 18.08 16.80
CA THR A 543 52.54 19.18 17.36
C THR A 543 53.25 20.54 17.30
N THR A 544 52.48 21.65 17.38
CA THR A 544 52.74 22.97 18.06
C THR A 544 51.83 24.04 17.42
N THR A 545 51.26 25.09 18.03
CA THR A 545 50.65 25.43 19.34
C THR A 545 50.30 26.95 19.27
N ALA A 546 49.03 27.28 19.50
CA ALA A 546 48.42 28.51 20.08
C ALA A 546 48.88 29.97 19.79
N ALA A 547 47.87 30.85 19.67
CA ALA A 547 47.85 32.22 20.22
C ALA A 547 46.41 32.65 20.62
N LYS A 548 46.28 33.49 21.66
CA LYS A 548 45.07 34.07 22.34
C LYS A 548 45.56 35.40 23.02
N PRO A 549 44.77 36.24 23.74
CA PRO A 549 43.35 36.67 23.71
C PRO A 549 43.17 38.21 23.49
N THR A 550 41.94 38.73 23.55
CA THR A 550 41.56 39.94 24.35
C THR A 550 40.07 39.84 24.76
N GLU A 551 39.67 40.56 25.81
CA GLU A 551 38.47 40.42 26.67
C GLU A 551 38.04 41.82 27.16
N ILE A 552 36.72 42.14 27.29
CA ILE A 552 36.13 43.12 28.25
C ILE A 552 34.65 42.74 28.58
N GLU A 553 34.29 42.99 29.86
CA GLU A 553 33.13 42.63 30.72
C GLU A 553 31.69 43.19 30.45
N GLU A 554 30.78 42.82 31.39
CA GLU A 554 29.32 43.03 31.51
C GLU A 554 28.84 44.41 32.06
N SER A 555 27.57 44.78 31.84
CA SER A 555 26.58 44.99 32.94
C SER A 555 25.15 45.48 32.57
N GLN A 556 24.15 44.74 33.08
CA GLN A 556 22.91 45.16 33.79
C GLN A 556 21.75 45.99 33.15
N SER A 557 20.57 45.32 33.13
CA SER A 557 19.21 45.69 33.62
C SER A 557 18.40 46.93 33.13
N VAL A 558 17.09 46.70 32.85
CA VAL A 558 15.89 47.44 33.35
C VAL A 558 14.60 46.59 33.15
N THR A 559 13.68 46.66 34.10
CA THR A 559 12.36 45.98 34.23
C THR A 559 11.21 46.69 33.45
N THR A 560 10.03 46.07 33.21
CA THR A 560 8.65 46.61 33.52
C THR A 560 7.47 45.77 32.93
N THR A 561 6.75 45.11 33.85
CA THR A 561 5.31 44.68 33.94
C THR A 561 4.36 44.37 32.75
N THR A 562 3.57 43.31 32.99
CA THR A 562 2.25 42.91 32.45
C THR A 562 1.13 43.98 32.61
N PRO A 563 -0.06 43.77 31.99
CA PRO A 563 -1.21 43.38 32.83
C PRO A 563 -2.12 42.27 32.26
N ASP A 564 -2.72 41.49 33.17
CA ASP A 564 -3.90 40.63 32.93
C ASP A 564 -5.18 41.45 32.68
N VAL A 565 -6.10 40.93 31.84
CA VAL A 565 -7.55 41.14 32.01
C VAL A 565 -8.34 39.87 31.63
N THR A 566 -8.84 39.17 32.64
CA THR A 566 -9.90 38.15 32.55
C THR A 566 -11.27 38.81 32.31
N THR A 567 -12.13 38.25 31.45
CA THR A 567 -13.59 38.52 31.54
C THR A 567 -14.47 37.42 30.93
N THR A 568 -15.45 36.97 31.72
CA THR A 568 -16.59 36.08 31.38
C THR A 568 -17.71 36.40 32.39
N PRO A 569 -19.01 36.08 32.16
CA PRO A 569 -19.94 36.51 31.10
C PRO A 569 -21.15 37.32 31.69
N GLN A 570 -22.34 37.29 31.02
CA GLN A 570 -23.73 37.50 31.53
C GLN A 570 -24.41 38.88 31.23
N PRO A 571 -25.75 38.99 31.04
CA PRO A 571 -26.78 38.12 30.41
C PRO A 571 -27.56 38.81 29.25
N ALA A 572 -28.62 38.14 28.75
CA ALA A 572 -29.50 38.58 27.65
C ALA A 572 -30.50 39.71 27.98
N ALA A 573 -30.85 40.49 26.94
CA ALA A 573 -32.18 41.08 26.68
C ALA A 573 -32.23 41.66 25.24
N GLY A 574 -33.25 41.34 24.44
CA GLY A 574 -33.42 41.85 23.07
C GLY A 574 -34.09 40.84 22.14
#